data_AF-A0A9P5PHK5-F1
#
_entry.id   AF-A0A9P5PHK5-F1
#
_cell.length_a   1.000
_cell.length_b   1.000
_cell.length_c   1.000
_cell.angle_alpha   90.00
_cell.angle_beta   90.00
_cell.angle_gamma   90.00
#
_symmetry.space_group_name_H-M   'P 1'
#
loop_
_entity.id
_entity.type
_entity.pdbx_description
1 polymer ?
#
loop_
_entity_poly.entity_id
_entity_poly.type
_entity_poly.pdbx_seq_one_letter_code
_entity_poly.pdbx_strand_id
1 'polypeptide(L)'
;MAEYLVRIHPFGIRYPYSMSKPHVINYAQPLNAVSSIVLVSGEIGEKWKGPTIPVVLQRSKPPPPDTLNDIHAIADNLTFSISYPDPLFKLPPAGNLALHVSLGKILSEGRAGIIFDCECSIPYGNDSKYQLPPLVVKLARGLHSPDLTKEAAAYETMLCLQGSAIPRCYGFWFSAKATRLL
;
A
#
# COMPACT_ATOMS: atom_id res chain seq x y z
N MET A 1 16.08 -8.95 -2.45
CA MET A 1 14.91 -9.00 -1.54
C MET A 1 13.83 -8.15 -2.17
N ALA A 2 12.55 -8.51 -2.03
CA ALA A 2 11.46 -7.72 -2.61
C ALA A 2 10.53 -7.20 -1.52
N GLU A 3 10.26 -5.89 -1.60
CA GLU A 3 9.40 -5.14 -0.70
C GLU A 3 8.26 -4.50 -1.50
N TYR A 4 7.10 -4.47 -0.87
CA TYR A 4 5.82 -4.16 -1.48
C TYR A 4 5.11 -3.12 -0.64
N LEU A 5 4.65 -2.04 -1.28
CA LEU A 5 3.81 -1.04 -0.66
C LEU A 5 2.49 -0.99 -1.44
N VAL A 6 1.40 -1.44 -0.81
CA VAL A 6 0.06 -1.37 -1.44
C VAL A 6 -0.65 -0.12 -0.95
N ARG A 7 -1.12 0.67 -1.91
CA ARG A 7 -1.77 1.95 -1.67
C ARG A 7 -2.88 2.17 -2.67
N ILE A 8 -3.84 3.02 -2.35
CA ILE A 8 -4.72 3.61 -3.37
C ILE A 8 -3.97 4.80 -3.93
N HIS A 9 -3.73 4.86 -5.24
CA HIS A 9 -3.28 6.11 -5.86
C HIS A 9 -4.50 6.96 -6.28
N PRO A 10 -4.55 8.26 -5.97
CA PRO A 10 -5.59 9.17 -6.45
C PRO A 10 -5.32 9.58 -7.91
N PHE A 11 -5.08 8.63 -8.83
CA PHE A 11 -5.06 8.97 -10.25
C PHE A 11 -6.49 9.03 -10.77
N GLY A 12 -7.03 10.25 -10.91
CA GLY A 12 -7.90 10.65 -12.01
C GLY A 12 -9.23 9.93 -12.28
N ILE A 13 -9.63 8.91 -11.51
CA ILE A 13 -10.96 8.32 -11.64
C ILE A 13 -11.91 9.25 -10.87
N ARG A 14 -12.60 10.13 -11.61
CA ARG A 14 -13.87 10.67 -11.13
C ARG A 14 -14.72 9.48 -10.72
N TYR A 15 -14.97 9.30 -9.43
CA TYR A 15 -16.06 8.45 -8.98
C TYR A 15 -17.33 8.99 -9.65
N PRO A 16 -18.04 8.22 -10.50
CA PRO A 16 -19.41 8.58 -10.80
C PRO A 16 -20.20 8.34 -9.51
N TYR A 17 -20.29 9.35 -8.65
CA TYR A 17 -21.38 9.41 -7.69
C TYR A 17 -22.67 9.58 -8.50
N SER A 18 -23.20 8.48 -9.01
CA SER A 18 -24.56 8.41 -9.53
C SER A 18 -25.49 8.56 -8.33
N MET A 19 -26.18 9.69 -8.25
CA MET A 19 -27.27 9.93 -7.28
C MET A 19 -28.54 9.14 -7.65
N SER A 20 -28.43 7.82 -7.75
CA SER A 20 -29.58 6.91 -7.74
C SER A 20 -29.47 6.07 -6.48
N LYS A 21 -30.30 6.38 -5.47
CA LYS A 21 -30.34 5.68 -4.18
C LYS A 21 -30.41 4.16 -4.38
N PRO A 22 -29.51 3.37 -3.76
CA PRO A 22 -29.81 1.98 -3.44
C PRO A 22 -29.64 1.73 -1.93
N HIS A 23 -30.16 0.61 -1.44
CA HIS A 23 -29.94 0.14 -0.07
C HIS A 23 -28.46 0.26 0.31
N VAL A 24 -28.14 1.13 1.27
CA VAL A 24 -26.77 1.34 1.76
C VAL A 24 -26.42 0.15 2.64
N ILE A 25 -25.94 -0.93 2.02
CA ILE A 25 -25.06 -1.84 2.71
C ILE A 25 -23.76 -1.05 2.89
N ASN A 26 -23.55 -0.52 4.10
CA ASN A 26 -22.31 0.16 4.47
C ASN A 26 -21.17 -0.86 4.46
N TYR A 27 -20.55 -1.08 3.30
CA TYR A 27 -19.35 -1.89 3.24
C TYR A 27 -18.22 -1.17 3.96
N ALA A 28 -17.57 -1.88 4.89
CA ALA A 28 -16.41 -1.32 5.57
C ALA A 28 -15.21 -1.32 4.60
N GLN A 29 -14.38 -0.28 4.62
CA GLN A 29 -13.06 -0.41 4.01
C GLN A 29 -12.17 -1.27 4.92
N PRO A 30 -11.26 -2.09 4.37
CA PRO A 30 -10.37 -2.95 5.16
C PRO A 30 -9.20 -2.16 5.77
N LEU A 31 -9.50 -1.04 6.43
CA LEU A 31 -8.53 -0.23 7.15
C LEU A 31 -7.87 -1.10 8.22
N ASN A 32 -6.55 -1.20 8.19
CA ASN A 32 -5.76 -2.03 9.10
C ASN A 32 -6.11 -3.54 9.13
N ALA A 33 -7.02 -4.01 8.27
CA ALA A 33 -7.52 -5.38 8.32
C ALA A 33 -6.63 -6.37 7.55
N VAL A 34 -5.89 -5.88 6.56
CA VAL A 34 -5.02 -6.70 5.71
C VAL A 34 -3.76 -7.09 6.48
N SER A 35 -3.60 -8.37 6.76
CA SER A 35 -2.41 -8.93 7.42
C SER A 35 -1.43 -9.55 6.42
N SER A 36 -1.92 -10.03 5.29
CA SER A 36 -1.10 -10.69 4.27
C SER A 36 -1.59 -10.43 2.85
N ILE A 37 -0.65 -10.50 1.93
CA ILE A 37 -0.90 -10.42 0.49
C ILE A 37 -0.40 -11.71 -0.15
N VAL A 38 -1.20 -12.28 -1.03
CA VAL A 38 -0.85 -13.41 -1.87
C VAL A 38 -0.76 -12.90 -3.30
N LEU A 39 0.45 -12.81 -3.82
CA LEU A 39 0.69 -12.52 -5.23
C LEU A 39 0.42 -13.79 -6.02
N VAL A 40 -0.72 -13.87 -6.70
CA VAL A 40 -1.22 -15.12 -7.31
C VAL A 40 -0.75 -15.31 -8.76
N SER A 41 -0.60 -14.22 -9.51
CA SER A 41 -0.07 -14.19 -10.88
C SER A 41 0.00 -12.72 -11.34
N GLY A 42 0.49 -12.48 -12.55
CA GLY A 42 0.37 -11.18 -13.22
C GLY A 42 1.16 -11.18 -14.52
N GLU A 43 0.77 -10.35 -15.48
CA GLU A 43 1.50 -10.20 -16.74
C GLU A 43 1.84 -8.71 -16.91
N ILE A 44 3.13 -8.38 -16.80
CA ILE A 44 3.59 -7.02 -17.01
C ILE A 44 4.22 -6.95 -18.40
N GLY A 45 3.41 -6.57 -19.38
CA GLY A 45 3.80 -6.55 -20.80
C GLY A 45 4.29 -7.92 -21.29
N GLU A 46 5.14 -7.93 -22.33
CA GLU A 46 5.70 -9.18 -22.86
C GLU A 46 6.83 -9.78 -22.01
N LYS A 47 7.33 -9.06 -20.99
CA LYS A 47 8.61 -9.37 -20.33
C LYS A 47 8.49 -10.03 -18.96
N TRP A 48 7.42 -9.80 -18.21
CA TRP A 48 7.23 -10.44 -16.91
C TRP A 48 5.97 -11.28 -16.90
N LYS A 49 6.16 -12.59 -16.74
CA LYS A 49 5.12 -13.50 -16.30
C LYS A 49 5.33 -13.69 -14.82
N GLY A 50 4.28 -13.44 -14.06
CA GLY A 50 4.30 -13.40 -12.62
C GLY A 50 4.77 -14.70 -11.99
N PRO A 51 4.86 -14.75 -10.65
CA PRO A 51 5.43 -15.90 -10.00
C PRO A 51 4.65 -17.17 -10.37
N THR A 52 5.37 -18.22 -10.78
CA THR A 52 4.78 -19.52 -11.11
C THR A 52 4.11 -20.17 -9.88
N ILE A 53 4.51 -19.75 -8.68
CA ILE A 53 3.98 -20.19 -7.40
C ILE A 53 3.52 -18.95 -6.64
N PRO A 54 2.29 -18.91 -6.10
CA PRO A 54 1.82 -17.75 -5.35
C PRO A 54 2.79 -17.35 -4.24
N VAL A 55 3.12 -16.06 -4.18
CA VAL A 55 4.05 -15.52 -3.18
C VAL A 55 3.28 -14.85 -2.07
N VAL A 56 3.40 -15.40 -0.87
CA VAL A 56 2.80 -14.81 0.34
C VAL A 56 3.76 -13.77 0.92
N LEU A 57 3.23 -12.57 1.12
CA LEU A 57 3.88 -11.45 1.77
C LEU A 57 3.18 -11.18 3.10
N GLN A 58 3.96 -10.99 4.16
CA GLN A 58 3.42 -10.67 5.48
C GLN A 58 3.55 -9.18 5.74
N ARG A 59 2.54 -8.61 6.40
CA ARG A 59 2.55 -7.21 6.76
C ARG A 59 3.71 -6.96 7.72
N SER A 60 4.50 -5.96 7.40
CA SER A 60 5.61 -5.51 8.22
C SER A 60 5.31 -4.11 8.75
N LYS A 61 5.78 -3.82 9.96
CA LYS A 61 5.76 -2.47 10.49
C LYS A 61 7.05 -1.79 10.03
N PRO A 62 6.97 -0.64 9.32
CA PRO A 62 8.19 0.08 8.97
C PRO A 62 8.88 0.57 10.25
N PRO A 63 10.21 0.74 10.21
CA PRO A 63 10.96 1.29 11.33
C PRO A 63 10.49 2.73 11.62
N PRO A 64 10.65 3.22 12.86
CA PRO A 64 10.31 4.60 13.19
C PRO A 64 11.06 5.59 12.28
N PRO A 65 10.42 6.70 11.87
CA PRO A 65 11.04 7.73 11.02
C PRO A 65 12.41 8.18 11.52
N ASP A 66 12.54 8.37 12.83
CA ASP A 66 13.76 8.87 13.49
C ASP A 66 14.96 7.93 13.36
N THR A 67 14.72 6.67 12.98
CA THR A 67 15.77 5.65 12.77
C THR A 67 16.24 5.57 11.32
N LEU A 68 15.59 6.30 10.41
CA LEU A 68 15.93 6.33 9.00
C LEU A 68 16.91 7.48 8.74
N ASN A 69 18.19 7.15 8.60
CA ASN A 69 19.22 8.11 8.18
C ASN A 69 18.84 8.71 6.82
N ASP A 70 18.31 9.93 6.83
CA ASP A 70 18.05 10.70 5.62
C ASP A 70 19.03 11.86 5.55
N ILE A 71 20.02 11.72 4.66
CA ILE A 71 21.05 12.73 4.42
C ILE A 71 20.42 14.06 4.00
N HIS A 72 19.21 14.02 3.42
CA HIS A 72 18.41 15.17 3.03
C HIS A 72 17.67 15.86 4.19
N ALA A 73 17.45 15.18 5.33
CA ALA A 73 16.82 15.78 6.52
C ALA A 73 17.81 16.57 7.38
N ILE A 74 19.11 16.48 7.09
CA ILE A 74 20.17 17.21 7.80
C ILE A 74 20.24 18.68 7.35
N ALA A 75 19.67 19.00 6.19
CA ALA A 75 19.54 20.38 5.73
C ALA A 75 18.27 21.00 6.30
N ASP A 76 18.45 22.06 7.09
CA ASP A 76 17.44 22.92 7.70
C ASP A 76 16.78 22.39 8.98
N ASN A 77 17.46 22.66 10.11
CA ASN A 77 16.88 22.82 11.43
C ASN A 77 15.86 23.98 11.48
N LEU A 78 14.80 23.92 10.65
CA LEU A 78 13.65 24.79 10.78
C LEU A 78 12.69 24.11 11.75
N THR A 79 12.81 24.48 13.02
CA THR A 79 11.86 24.14 14.09
C THR A 79 10.50 24.78 13.81
N PHE A 80 9.72 24.18 12.90
CA PHE A 80 8.30 24.45 12.78
C PHE A 80 7.58 23.79 13.96
N SER A 81 7.56 24.48 15.10
CA SER A 81 6.70 24.14 16.25
C SER A 81 5.26 24.56 15.95
N ILE A 82 4.62 23.88 15.01
CA ILE A 82 3.17 24.04 14.83
C ILE A 82 2.48 22.94 15.63
N SER A 83 2.01 23.30 16.82
CA SER A 83 1.17 22.44 17.66
C SER A 83 -0.23 22.37 17.06
N TYR A 84 -0.38 21.65 15.94
CA TYR A 84 -1.72 21.24 15.52
C TYR A 84 -2.21 20.15 16.48
N PRO A 85 -3.41 20.28 17.07
CA PRO A 85 -4.00 19.16 17.78
C PRO A 85 -4.17 18.04 16.76
N ASP A 86 -3.38 16.97 16.92
CA ASP A 86 -3.46 15.81 16.05
C ASP A 86 -4.91 15.31 16.08
N PRO A 87 -5.65 15.34 14.96
CA PRO A 87 -6.98 14.74 14.98
C PRO A 87 -6.79 13.27 15.33
N LEU A 88 -7.55 12.80 16.33
CA LEU A 88 -7.53 11.43 16.85
C LEU A 88 -8.06 10.44 15.80
N PHE A 89 -7.42 10.35 14.64
CA PHE A 89 -7.66 9.30 13.69
C PHE A 89 -6.92 8.06 14.19
N LYS A 90 -7.67 7.18 14.86
CA LYS A 90 -7.18 5.87 15.28
C LYS A 90 -7.59 4.84 14.24
N LEU A 91 -6.63 4.08 13.74
CA LEU A 91 -6.95 2.90 12.94
C LEU A 91 -7.80 1.93 13.76
N PRO A 92 -8.76 1.23 13.14
CA PRO A 92 -9.40 0.10 13.79
C PRO A 92 -8.35 -0.98 14.15
N PRO A 93 -8.69 -1.90 15.06
CA PRO A 93 -7.80 -3.02 15.41
C PRO A 93 -7.31 -3.77 14.18
N ALA A 94 -6.09 -4.32 14.26
CA ALA A 94 -5.53 -5.11 13.18
C ALA A 94 -6.42 -6.34 12.91
N GLY A 95 -6.71 -6.59 11.63
CA GLY A 95 -7.45 -7.76 11.18
C GLY A 95 -6.53 -8.85 10.64
N ASN A 96 -7.14 -9.96 10.20
CA ASN A 96 -6.46 -11.11 9.60
C ASN A 96 -6.87 -11.35 8.14
N LEU A 97 -7.22 -10.28 7.42
CA LEU A 97 -7.62 -10.36 6.03
C LEU A 97 -6.41 -10.69 5.15
N ALA A 98 -6.56 -11.72 4.32
CA ALA A 98 -5.63 -12.05 3.25
C ALA A 98 -6.16 -11.46 1.94
N LEU A 99 -5.30 -10.83 1.15
CA LEU A 99 -5.64 -10.31 -0.18
C LEU A 99 -4.92 -11.08 -1.26
N HIS A 100 -5.67 -11.59 -2.23
CA HIS A 100 -5.11 -12.04 -3.49
C HIS A 100 -4.88 -10.82 -4.37
N VAL A 101 -3.66 -10.65 -4.87
CA VAL A 101 -3.27 -9.53 -5.70
C VAL A 101 -2.67 -10.06 -7.00
N SER A 102 -3.24 -9.62 -8.12
CA SER A 102 -2.71 -9.84 -9.46
C SER A 102 -2.15 -8.52 -9.99
N LEU A 103 -0.88 -8.50 -10.37
CA LEU A 103 -0.25 -7.29 -10.91
C LEU A 103 -0.61 -7.13 -12.39
N GLY A 104 -1.11 -5.95 -12.74
CA GLY A 104 -1.41 -5.54 -14.10
C GLY A 104 -0.29 -4.71 -14.72
N LYS A 105 -0.69 -3.72 -15.53
CA LYS A 105 0.25 -2.84 -16.24
C LYS A 105 1.05 -1.93 -15.30
N ILE A 106 2.23 -1.52 -15.76
CA ILE A 106 2.99 -0.43 -15.14
C ILE A 106 2.22 0.87 -15.34
N LEU A 107 1.95 1.58 -14.25
CA LEU A 107 1.38 2.91 -14.25
C LEU A 107 2.46 3.99 -14.22
N SER A 108 3.56 3.73 -13.51
CA SER A 108 4.67 4.67 -13.37
C SER A 108 5.94 3.96 -12.92
N GLU A 109 7.09 4.49 -13.30
CA GLU A 109 8.41 4.02 -12.89
C GLU A 109 9.22 5.20 -12.37
N GLY A 110 9.92 5.01 -11.26
CA GLY A 110 10.80 6.01 -10.68
C GLY A 110 11.99 5.38 -9.96
N ARG A 111 12.81 6.24 -9.35
CA ARG A 111 14.04 5.83 -8.64
C ARG A 111 13.78 4.76 -7.57
N ALA A 112 12.78 5.00 -6.71
CA ALA A 112 12.50 4.14 -5.56
C ALA A 112 11.69 2.88 -5.90
N GLY A 113 11.13 2.77 -7.11
CA GLY A 113 10.25 1.66 -7.42
C GLY A 113 9.38 1.84 -8.66
N ILE A 114 8.57 0.82 -8.92
CA ILE A 114 7.62 0.76 -10.03
C ILE A 114 6.21 0.64 -9.44
N ILE A 115 5.27 1.41 -9.98
CA ILE A 115 3.86 1.39 -9.60
C ILE A 115 3.09 0.58 -10.64
N PHE A 116 2.32 -0.39 -10.17
CA PHE A 116 1.49 -1.27 -10.95
C PHE A 116 0.02 -1.02 -10.65
N ASP A 117 -0.80 -1.09 -11.68
CA ASP A 117 -2.20 -1.39 -11.53
C ASP A 117 -2.35 -2.81 -10.95
N CYS A 118 -3.43 -3.09 -10.23
CA CYS A 118 -3.65 -4.44 -9.73
C CYS A 118 -5.13 -4.80 -9.56
N GLU A 119 -5.42 -6.08 -9.83
CA GLU A 119 -6.70 -6.68 -9.45
C GLU A 119 -6.55 -7.31 -8.07
N CYS A 120 -7.46 -6.97 -7.17
CA CYS A 120 -7.45 -7.46 -5.81
C CYS A 120 -8.74 -8.23 -5.52
N SER A 121 -8.62 -9.40 -4.92
CA SER A 121 -9.76 -10.20 -4.46
C SER A 121 -9.52 -10.75 -3.06
N ILE A 122 -10.61 -11.03 -2.35
CA ILE A 122 -10.58 -11.67 -1.05
C ILE A 122 -10.84 -13.16 -1.28
N PRO A 123 -9.93 -14.06 -0.87
CA PRO A 123 -10.10 -15.49 -1.09
C PRO A 123 -11.34 -16.02 -0.38
N TYR A 124 -11.97 -17.03 -1.00
CA TYR A 124 -13.14 -17.71 -0.44
C TYR A 124 -12.82 -18.30 0.94
N GLY A 125 -13.73 -18.10 1.91
CA GLY A 125 -13.52 -18.47 3.30
C GLY A 125 -13.01 -17.34 4.20
N ASN A 126 -12.64 -16.18 3.64
CA ASN A 126 -12.52 -14.94 4.41
C ASN A 126 -13.87 -14.20 4.40
N ASP A 127 -14.66 -14.37 5.46
CA ASP A 127 -15.90 -13.61 5.69
C ASP A 127 -15.56 -12.12 5.76
N SER A 128 -15.69 -11.43 4.63
CA SER A 128 -15.32 -10.05 4.52
C SER A 128 -16.53 -9.21 4.16
N LYS A 129 -17.03 -8.52 5.19
CA LYS A 129 -17.87 -7.31 5.08
C LYS A 129 -17.18 -6.14 4.36
N TYR A 130 -16.02 -6.39 3.74
CA TYR A 130 -15.12 -5.38 3.22
C TYR A 130 -15.29 -5.22 1.73
N GLN A 131 -15.36 -3.96 1.28
CA GLN A 131 -15.24 -3.63 -0.13
C GLN A 131 -13.85 -3.06 -0.39
N LEU A 132 -13.15 -3.65 -1.35
CA LEU A 132 -11.85 -3.18 -1.78
C LEU A 132 -12.05 -2.00 -2.75
N PRO A 133 -11.50 -0.82 -2.46
CA PRO A 133 -11.38 0.21 -3.46
C PRO A 133 -10.35 -0.21 -4.53
N PRO A 134 -10.31 0.44 -5.70
CA PRO A 134 -9.22 0.26 -6.65
C PRO A 134 -7.86 0.51 -5.97
N LEU A 135 -6.96 -0.45 -6.04
CA LEU A 135 -5.64 -0.41 -5.41
C LEU A 135 -4.55 -0.31 -6.48
N VAL A 136 -3.37 0.15 -6.06
CA VAL A 136 -2.13 0.03 -6.81
C VAL A 136 -1.07 -0.61 -5.92
N VAL A 137 -0.10 -1.26 -6.54
CA VAL A 137 1.05 -1.81 -5.84
C VAL A 137 2.31 -1.08 -6.28
N LYS A 138 3.08 -0.57 -5.33
CA LYS A 138 4.44 -0.09 -5.57
C LYS A 138 5.44 -1.15 -5.15
N LEU A 139 6.34 -1.50 -6.06
CA LEU A 139 7.43 -2.45 -5.82
C LEU A 139 8.75 -1.72 -5.74
N ALA A 140 9.57 -2.06 -4.75
CA ALA A 140 10.95 -1.59 -4.69
C ALA A 140 11.76 -2.21 -5.84
N ARG A 141 12.65 -1.42 -6.45
CA ARG A 141 13.64 -1.95 -7.41
C ARG A 141 14.91 -2.38 -6.67
N GLY A 142 15.34 -3.63 -6.82
CA GLY A 142 16.66 -4.09 -6.39
C GLY A 142 17.08 -3.63 -4.98
N LEU A 143 18.12 -2.78 -4.92
CA LEU A 143 18.72 -2.26 -3.68
C LEU A 143 17.96 -1.06 -3.07
N HIS A 144 16.84 -0.61 -3.64
CA HIS A 144 16.03 0.52 -3.17
C HIS A 144 14.94 0.14 -2.15
N SER A 145 15.03 -1.05 -1.56
CA SER A 145 14.20 -1.44 -0.40
C SER A 145 14.23 -0.39 0.73
N PRO A 146 15.40 0.22 1.10
CA PRO A 146 15.42 1.27 2.10
C PRO A 146 14.57 2.50 1.74
N ASP A 147 14.50 2.89 0.46
CA ASP A 147 13.68 4.02 0.01
C ASP A 147 12.19 3.72 0.18
N LEU A 148 11.76 2.49 -0.12
CA LEU A 148 10.36 2.08 0.07
C LEU A 148 10.00 1.95 1.56
N THR A 149 10.94 1.47 2.37
CA THR A 149 10.81 1.43 3.83
C THR A 149 10.66 2.83 4.42
N LYS A 150 11.42 3.82 3.93
CA LYS A 150 11.27 5.24 4.30
C LYS A 150 9.90 5.79 3.95
N GLU A 151 9.43 5.51 2.73
CA GLU A 151 8.10 5.93 2.29
C GLU A 151 6.99 5.30 3.15
N ALA A 152 7.12 4.02 3.51
CA ALA A 152 6.18 3.35 4.42
C ALA A 152 6.15 4.02 5.81
N ALA A 153 7.31 4.36 6.38
CA ALA A 153 7.39 5.07 7.66
C ALA A 153 6.73 6.46 7.60
N ALA A 154 6.91 7.19 6.49
CA ALA A 154 6.27 8.47 6.27
C ALA A 154 4.74 8.37 6.18
N TYR A 155 4.20 7.27 5.63
CA TYR A 155 2.75 7.04 5.65
C TYR A 155 2.22 6.80 7.07
N GLU A 156 2.95 6.11 7.94
CA GLU A 156 2.55 5.91 9.34
C GLU A 156 2.47 7.23 10.12
N THR A 157 3.39 8.18 9.86
CA THR A 157 3.33 9.50 10.53
C THR A 157 2.23 10.39 9.98
N MET A 158 1.92 10.30 8.70
CA MET A 158 0.90 11.11 8.03
C MET A 158 -0.47 10.44 8.01
N LEU A 159 -0.78 9.57 8.97
CA LEU A 159 -2.00 8.77 9.00
C LEU A 159 -3.27 9.64 8.90
N CYS A 160 -3.30 10.79 9.59
CA CYS A 160 -4.41 11.73 9.57
C CYS A 160 -4.64 12.41 8.20
N LEU A 161 -3.61 12.48 7.35
CA LEU A 161 -3.67 13.08 6.02
C LEU A 161 -4.12 12.07 4.95
N GLN A 162 -4.05 10.78 5.24
CA GLN A 162 -4.35 9.71 4.29
C GLN A 162 -5.82 9.65 3.89
N GLY A 163 -6.06 9.57 2.59
CA GLY A 163 -7.40 9.56 1.99
C GLY A 163 -8.02 10.95 1.84
N SER A 164 -7.30 12.01 2.21
CA SER A 164 -7.69 13.40 1.97
C SER A 164 -6.61 14.14 1.18
N ALA A 165 -5.48 14.43 1.81
CA ALA A 165 -4.38 15.18 1.20
C ALA A 165 -3.34 14.28 0.54
N ILE A 166 -3.16 13.05 1.06
CA ILE A 166 -2.24 12.07 0.50
C ILE A 166 -2.95 10.74 0.21
N PRO A 167 -2.38 9.91 -0.69
CA PRO A 167 -2.88 8.58 -0.98
C PRO A 167 -3.02 7.72 0.28
N ARG A 168 -4.04 6.85 0.35
CA ARG A 168 -4.18 5.93 1.48
C ARG A 168 -3.27 4.72 1.28
N CYS A 169 -2.39 4.46 2.24
CA CYS A 169 -1.55 3.27 2.32
C CYS A 169 -2.28 2.20 3.14
N TYR A 170 -2.44 1.00 2.58
CA TYR A 170 -3.09 -0.11 3.27
C TYR A 170 -2.11 -0.95 4.08
N GLY A 171 -0.81 -0.77 3.83
CA GLY A 171 0.25 -1.39 4.58
C GLY A 171 1.54 -1.48 3.78
N PHE A 172 2.52 -2.08 4.44
CA PHE A 172 3.83 -2.40 3.92
C PHE A 172 4.05 -3.89 4.11
N TRP A 173 4.53 -4.58 3.07
CA TRP A 173 4.72 -6.02 3.10
C TRP A 173 6.10 -6.39 2.58
N PHE A 174 6.65 -7.43 3.19
CA PHE A 174 7.97 -7.95 2.87
C PHE A 174 7.90 -9.46 2.70
N SER A 175 8.76 -10.00 1.84
CA SER A 175 9.07 -11.42 1.81
C SER A 175 10.54 -11.67 1.52
N ALA A 176 11.18 -12.39 2.44
CA ALA A 176 12.55 -12.87 2.28
C ALA A 176 12.67 -13.89 1.12
N LYS A 177 11.57 -14.51 0.71
CA LYS A 177 11.53 -15.54 -0.35
C LYS A 177 11.28 -14.95 -1.75
N ALA A 178 10.90 -13.68 -1.84
CA ALA A 178 10.52 -12.99 -3.08
C ALA A 178 11.72 -12.46 -3.90
N THR A 179 12.92 -13.01 -3.72
CA THR A 179 14.20 -12.42 -4.14
C THR A 179 14.39 -12.26 -5.67
N ARG A 180 13.46 -12.72 -6.52
CA ARG A 180 13.53 -12.63 -7.99
C ARG A 180 12.17 -12.35 -8.65
N LEU A 181 11.42 -11.38 -8.15
CA LEU A 181 10.13 -11.01 -8.74
C LEU A 181 10.18 -9.87 -9.76
N LEU A 182 11.33 -9.23 -10.01
CA LEU A 182 11.51 -8.23 -11.08
C LEU A 182 12.94 -8.30 -11.63
#